data_AF-A0A453MN89-F1
#
_entry.id   AF-A0A453MN89-F1
#
_cell.length_a   1.000
_cell.length_b   1.000
_cell.length_c   1.000
_cell.angle_alpha   90.00
_cell.angle_beta   90.00
_cell.angle_gamma   90.00
#
_symmetry.space_group_name_H-M   'P 1'
#
loop_
_entity.id
_entity.type
_entity.pdbx_description
1 polymer ?
#
loop_
_entity_poly.entity_id
_entity_poly.type
_entity_poly.pdbx_seq_one_letter_code
_entity_poly.pdbx_strand_id
1 'polypeptide(L)'
;MLHDDGNIPEGSAEGRSNEEAGGCAKAFFALLKDAEKELYPGCKELTKLSFIVRLYQIKCLFGLSNRACEAVLQLFTEAFPKGHCIPNSLEKVQKIIRDLGLDYQK
;
A
#
# COMPACT_ATOMS: atom_id res chain seq x y z
N MET A 1 -50.45 -37.38 -29.59
CA MET A 1 -50.94 -37.38 -28.20
C MET A 1 -49.77 -37.80 -27.33
N LEU A 2 -49.32 -37.12 -26.29
CA LEU A 2 -49.68 -35.87 -25.61
C LEU A 2 -48.39 -35.44 -24.87
N HIS A 3 -48.32 -34.16 -24.54
CA HIS A 3 -47.28 -33.43 -23.81
C HIS A 3 -46.87 -34.06 -22.48
N ASP A 4 -45.61 -33.84 -22.05
CA ASP A 4 -45.34 -33.37 -20.69
C ASP A 4 -44.03 -32.57 -20.64
N ASP A 5 -44.16 -31.33 -20.17
CA ASP A 5 -43.18 -30.26 -20.10
C ASP A 5 -42.30 -30.40 -18.84
N GLY A 6 -41.04 -30.76 -19.02
CA GLY A 6 -40.00 -30.64 -17.99
C GLY A 6 -39.25 -29.31 -18.09
N ASN A 7 -39.79 -28.28 -17.44
CA ASN A 7 -39.20 -26.96 -17.24
C ASN A 7 -37.97 -26.99 -16.29
N ILE A 8 -37.19 -25.89 -16.32
CA ILE A 8 -36.24 -25.35 -15.31
C ILE A 8 -34.73 -25.68 -15.52
N PRO A 9 -33.78 -24.72 -15.45
CA PRO A 9 -33.78 -23.31 -15.89
C PRO A 9 -32.50 -22.94 -16.68
N GLU A 10 -32.46 -21.72 -17.24
CA GLU A 10 -31.22 -21.05 -17.62
C GLU A 10 -30.26 -20.95 -16.42
N GLY A 11 -29.08 -21.54 -16.57
CA GLY A 11 -27.91 -21.25 -15.74
C GLY A 11 -26.96 -20.36 -16.50
N SER A 12 -27.17 -19.04 -16.42
CA SER A 12 -26.17 -18.04 -16.79
C SER A 12 -24.91 -18.31 -15.96
N ALA A 13 -23.85 -18.82 -16.59
CA ALA A 13 -22.54 -18.90 -15.96
C ALA A 13 -21.96 -17.48 -15.94
N GLU A 14 -22.34 -16.77 -14.89
CA GLU A 14 -21.88 -15.46 -14.48
C GLU A 14 -20.38 -15.30 -14.70
N GLY A 15 -20.01 -14.30 -15.49
CA GLY A 15 -18.67 -13.77 -15.51
C GLY A 15 -18.30 -13.29 -14.11
N ARG A 16 -17.37 -13.97 -13.46
CA ARG A 16 -16.75 -13.48 -12.22
C ARG A 16 -15.37 -12.93 -12.53
N SER A 17 -15.38 -11.63 -12.82
CA SER A 17 -14.43 -10.61 -12.36
C SER A 17 -12.94 -10.93 -12.49
N ASN A 18 -12.35 -10.56 -13.63
CA ASN A 18 -10.90 -10.36 -13.77
C ASN A 18 -10.48 -8.91 -13.40
N GLU A 19 -11.34 -8.13 -12.72
CA GLU A 19 -11.09 -6.71 -12.45
C GLU A 19 -10.36 -6.45 -11.12
N GLU A 20 -10.39 -7.38 -10.16
CA GLU A 20 -9.70 -7.22 -8.87
C GLU A 20 -8.16 -7.32 -9.00
N ALA A 21 -7.66 -8.21 -9.87
CA ALA A 21 -6.22 -8.32 -10.14
C ALA A 21 -5.66 -7.07 -10.85
N GLY A 22 -6.46 -6.46 -11.74
CA GLY A 22 -6.09 -5.24 -12.47
C GLY A 22 -6.06 -3.99 -11.58
N GLY A 23 -6.90 -3.93 -10.55
CA GLY A 23 -6.93 -2.84 -9.57
C GLY A 23 -5.71 -2.83 -8.65
N CYS A 24 -5.38 -3.99 -8.04
CA CYS A 24 -4.21 -4.14 -7.18
C CYS A 24 -2.89 -3.89 -7.93
N ALA A 25 -2.76 -4.40 -9.17
CA ALA A 25 -1.56 -4.18 -9.97
C ALA A 25 -1.38 -2.69 -10.32
N LYS A 26 -2.44 -1.98 -10.72
CA LYS A 26 -2.37 -0.54 -11.00
C LYS A 26 -2.02 0.29 -9.77
N ALA A 27 -2.59 -0.03 -8.61
CA ALA A 27 -2.24 0.62 -7.35
C ALA A 27 -0.76 0.39 -7.00
N PHE A 28 -0.27 -0.84 -7.13
CA PHE A 28 1.12 -1.19 -6.91
C PHE A 28 2.08 -0.45 -7.86
N PHE A 29 1.76 -0.37 -9.17
CA PHE A 29 2.57 0.40 -10.12
C PHE A 29 2.53 1.91 -9.88
N ALA A 30 1.39 2.46 -9.43
CA ALA A 30 1.31 3.86 -9.03
C ALA A 30 2.18 4.13 -7.79
N LEU A 31 2.17 3.24 -6.80
CA LEU A 31 3.06 3.29 -5.65
C LEU A 31 4.53 3.17 -6.06
N LEU A 32 4.87 2.29 -7.00
CA LEU A 32 6.23 2.15 -7.53
C LEU A 32 6.71 3.42 -8.25
N LYS A 33 5.86 4.05 -9.06
CA LYS A 33 6.19 5.36 -9.66
C LYS A 33 6.38 6.44 -8.61
N ASP A 34 5.56 6.45 -7.57
CA ASP A 34 5.74 7.37 -6.44
C ASP A 34 6.95 6.97 -5.57
N ALA A 35 7.40 5.72 -5.65
CA ALA A 35 8.54 5.14 -4.94
C ALA A 35 9.89 5.45 -5.56
N GLU A 36 9.94 5.84 -6.83
CA GLU A 36 11.15 6.34 -7.49
C GLU A 36 11.46 7.80 -7.10
N LYS A 37 10.55 8.48 -6.39
CA LYS A 37 10.82 9.83 -5.89
C LYS A 37 11.93 9.79 -4.84
N GLU A 38 12.94 10.62 -5.06
CA GLU A 38 13.96 10.93 -4.08
C GLU A 38 13.30 11.32 -2.75
N LEU A 39 13.89 10.89 -1.64
CA LEU A 39 13.36 11.20 -0.31
C LEU A 39 13.31 12.73 -0.06
N TYR A 40 14.23 13.46 -0.65
CA TYR A 40 14.28 14.91 -0.75
C TYR A 40 15.15 15.28 -1.98
N PRO A 41 15.08 16.52 -2.50
CA PRO A 41 15.82 16.91 -3.70
C PRO A 41 17.33 16.65 -3.57
N GLY A 42 17.88 15.88 -4.51
CA GLY A 42 19.29 15.48 -4.55
C GLY A 42 19.64 14.23 -3.72
N CYS A 43 18.66 13.57 -3.11
CA CYS A 43 18.91 12.34 -2.34
C CYS A 43 19.11 11.14 -3.28
N LYS A 44 20.35 10.69 -3.42
CA LYS A 44 20.72 9.55 -4.30
C LYS A 44 20.66 8.18 -3.63
N GLU A 45 20.65 8.16 -2.29
CA GLU A 45 20.76 6.91 -1.52
C GLU A 45 19.40 6.36 -1.08
N LEU A 46 18.42 7.24 -0.86
CA LEU A 46 17.10 6.88 -0.35
C LEU A 46 16.00 7.49 -1.20
N THR A 47 15.05 6.63 -1.54
CA THR A 47 13.75 7.05 -2.06
C THR A 47 12.71 7.13 -0.94
N LYS A 48 11.62 7.85 -1.18
CA LYS A 48 10.47 7.91 -0.27
C LYS A 48 10.01 6.53 0.19
N LEU A 49 9.86 5.59 -0.73
CA LEU A 49 9.39 4.24 -0.38
C LEU A 49 10.43 3.48 0.45
N SER A 50 11.70 3.53 0.04
CA SER A 50 12.77 2.82 0.76
C SER A 50 12.85 3.26 2.23
N PHE A 51 12.65 4.55 2.48
CA PHE A 51 12.58 5.11 3.82
C PHE A 51 11.39 4.56 4.62
N ILE A 52 10.19 4.57 4.03
CA ILE A 52 8.97 4.09 4.69
C ILE A 52 9.06 2.60 5.04
N VAL A 53 9.53 1.78 4.10
CA VAL A 53 9.68 0.33 4.31
C VAL A 53 10.71 0.05 5.41
N ARG A 54 11.87 0.71 5.38
CA ARG A 54 12.89 0.54 6.43
C ARG A 54 12.42 1.02 7.80
N LEU A 55 11.72 2.15 7.86
CA LEU A 55 11.15 2.66 9.11
C LEU A 55 10.11 1.68 9.68
N TYR A 56 9.24 1.13 8.84
CA TYR A 56 8.24 0.16 9.27
C TYR A 56 8.89 -1.16 9.73
N GLN A 57 9.94 -1.62 9.03
CA GLN A 57 10.75 -2.76 9.46
C GLN A 57 11.36 -2.53 10.85
N ILE A 58 11.97 -1.36 11.10
CA ILE A 58 12.52 -0.98 12.42
C ILE A 58 11.40 -0.99 13.46
N LYS A 59 10.25 -0.40 13.16
CA LYS A 59 9.08 -0.42 14.05
C LYS A 59 8.70 -1.86 14.45
N CYS A 60 8.61 -2.77 13.48
CA CYS A 60 8.25 -4.17 13.73
C CYS A 60 9.34 -4.92 14.51
N LEU A 61 10.61 -4.79 14.10
CA LEU A 61 11.74 -5.49 14.69
C LEU A 61 11.96 -5.11 16.16
N PHE A 62 11.77 -3.83 16.50
CA PHE A 62 12.00 -3.32 17.86
C PHE A 62 10.71 -3.09 18.64
N GLY A 63 9.55 -3.49 18.09
CA GLY A 63 8.25 -3.31 18.74
C GLY A 63 7.91 -1.86 19.07
N LEU A 64 8.34 -0.89 18.23
CA LEU A 64 8.05 0.52 18.49
C LEU A 64 6.54 0.75 18.48
N SER A 65 6.05 1.43 19.52
CA SER A 65 4.66 1.87 19.58
C SER A 65 4.33 2.82 18.42
N ASN A 66 3.05 2.99 18.12
CA ASN A 66 2.61 3.94 17.09
C ASN A 66 3.09 5.37 17.42
N ARG A 67 2.93 5.78 18.68
CA ARG A 67 3.41 7.08 19.18
C ARG A 67 4.92 7.26 19.03
N ALA A 68 5.71 6.23 19.34
CA ALA A 68 7.16 6.29 19.16
C ALA A 68 7.54 6.45 17.68
N CYS A 69 6.87 5.71 16.78
CA CYS A 69 7.11 5.83 15.36
C CYS A 69 6.70 7.21 14.80
N GLU A 70 5.63 7.81 15.30
CA GLU A 70 5.21 9.17 14.94
C GLU A 70 6.22 10.23 15.40
N ALA A 71 6.75 10.11 16.63
CA ALA A 71 7.79 11.00 17.12
C ALA A 71 9.06 10.93 16.24
N VAL A 72 9.44 9.72 15.79
CA VAL A 72 10.55 9.54 14.84
C VAL A 72 10.27 10.20 13.49
N LEU A 73 9.05 10.08 12.96
CA LEU A 73 8.64 10.76 11.72
C LEU A 73 8.70 12.28 11.83
N GLN A 74 8.28 12.83 12.97
CA GLN A 74 8.36 14.27 13.26
C GLN A 74 9.81 14.75 13.31
N LEU A 75 10.68 14.02 14.01
CA LEU A 75 12.11 14.33 14.05
C LEU A 75 12.73 14.36 12.63
N PHE A 76 12.41 13.39 11.79
CA PHE A 76 12.90 13.40 10.41
C PHE A 76 12.30 14.53 9.57
N THR A 77 11.05 14.91 9.80
CA THR A 77 10.43 16.07 9.13
C THR A 77 11.17 17.36 9.47
N GLU A 78 11.63 17.52 10.71
CA GLU A 78 12.40 18.69 11.15
C GLU A 78 13.85 18.67 10.66
N ALA A 79 14.46 17.49 10.58
CA ALA A 79 15.87 17.33 10.20
C ALA A 79 16.13 17.45 8.68
N PHE A 80 15.12 17.19 7.86
CA PHE A 80 15.28 17.12 6.41
C PHE A 80 15.03 18.47 5.72
N PRO A 81 15.67 18.73 4.57
CA PRO A 81 15.50 19.98 3.85
C PRO A 81 14.08 20.14 3.30
N LYS A 82 13.69 21.39 3.01
CA LYS A 82 12.42 21.71 2.35
C LYS A 82 12.28 20.91 1.05
N GLY A 83 11.07 20.40 0.80
CA GLY A 83 10.79 19.55 -0.35
C GLY A 83 10.97 18.05 -0.11
N HIS A 84 11.25 17.62 1.12
CA HIS A 84 11.25 16.20 1.48
C HIS A 84 9.87 15.56 1.30
N CYS A 85 9.87 14.24 1.11
CA CYS A 85 8.69 13.43 0.85
C CYS A 85 8.28 12.54 2.05
N ILE A 86 8.86 12.77 3.24
CA ILE A 86 8.52 12.05 4.48
C ILE A 86 7.02 12.18 4.80
N PRO A 87 6.32 11.07 5.10
CA PRO A 87 4.93 11.13 5.53
C PRO A 87 4.79 11.82 6.89
N ASN A 88 3.78 12.67 7.01
CA ASN A 88 3.50 13.43 8.23
C ASN A 88 2.70 12.64 9.30
N SER A 89 2.33 11.39 9.04
CA SER A 89 1.64 10.53 10.01
C SER A 89 1.91 9.05 9.78
N LEU A 90 1.77 8.27 10.85
CA LEU A 90 1.89 6.81 10.77
C LEU A 90 0.75 6.19 9.96
N GLU A 91 -0.44 6.80 9.96
CA GLU A 91 -1.56 6.35 9.13
C GLU A 91 -1.21 6.34 7.64
N LYS A 92 -0.50 7.37 7.16
CA LYS A 92 -0.03 7.43 5.77
C LYS A 92 1.04 6.39 5.49
N VAL A 93 1.94 6.14 6.44
CA VAL A 93 2.91 5.04 6.37
C VAL A 93 2.17 3.70 6.24
N GLN A 94 1.23 3.42 7.14
CA GLN A 94 0.46 2.17 7.12
C GLN A 94 -0.39 2.02 5.86
N LYS A 95 -0.95 3.12 5.34
CA LYS A 95 -1.66 3.10 4.06
C LYS A 95 -0.74 2.63 2.94
N ILE A 96 0.46 3.19 2.84
CA ILE A 96 1.43 2.77 1.83
C ILE A 96 1.81 1.29 2.02
N ILE A 97 2.04 0.84 3.25
CA ILE A 97 2.32 -0.58 3.55
C ILE A 97 1.16 -1.50 3.13
N ARG A 98 -0.09 -1.12 3.42
CA ARG A 98 -1.29 -1.87 3.00
C ARG A 98 -1.46 -1.88 1.49
N ASP A 99 -1.29 -0.73 0.84
CA ASP A 99 -1.42 -0.60 -0.62
C ASP A 99 -0.33 -1.43 -1.34
N LEU A 100 0.78 -1.73 -0.67
CA LEU A 100 1.83 -2.65 -1.13
C LEU A 100 1.55 -4.13 -0.84
N GLY A 101 0.46 -4.45 -0.14
CA GLY A 101 0.16 -5.82 0.31
C GLY A 101 1.12 -6.33 1.38
N LEU A 102 1.85 -5.43 2.06
CA LEU A 102 2.78 -5.74 3.15
C LEU A 102 2.12 -5.63 4.53
N ASP A 103 0.80 -5.56 4.55
CA ASP A 103 -0.01 -5.64 5.74
C ASP A 103 0.24 -6.96 6.48
N TYR A 104 0.44 -6.88 7.79
CA TYR A 104 0.52 -8.07 8.63
C TYR A 104 -0.89 -8.53 8.97
N GLN A 105 -1.34 -9.58 8.29
CA GLN A 105 -2.50 -10.35 8.72
C GLN A 105 -2.10 -11.17 9.95
N LYS A 106 -2.77 -10.93 11.07
CA LYS A 106 -2.56 -11.66 12.32
C LYS A 106 -3.11 -13.07 12.24
#